data_AF-A0A182KEA6-F1
#
_entry.id   AF-A0A182KEA6-F1
#
_cell.length_a   1.000
_cell.length_b   1.000
_cell.length_c   1.000
_cell.angle_alpha   90.00
_cell.angle_beta   90.00
_cell.angle_gamma   90.00
#
_symmetry.space_group_name_H-M   'P 1'
#
loop_
_entity.id
_entity.type
_entity.pdbx_description
1 polymer ?
#
loop_
_entity_poly.entity_id
_entity_poly.type
_entity_poly.pdbx_seq_one_letter_code
_entity_poly.pdbx_strand_id
1 'polypeptide(L)'
;MDVVQRLKDLEPKHADIKYRIINFVYSAKNRLVQKTDEFHKQVITATAGSLASSIDLEDDLLYQLNHQSQSVDRTCLDFLKSIVDININVAGVGFSNCINDVERGIDTELQWAQKMLDVDESEIFYQSLLDVFQDQNIIAGPDAIAAKLQEKAAEIDAFASDYMSGIFKVLEQFSCKLWGFRNGYQKCLNVNESVLKMAYDVSKNQLISICLGSIGKSES
;
A
#
# COMPACT_ATOMS: atom_id res chain seq x y z
N MET A 1 -4.05 -48.61 28.67
CA MET A 1 -5.36 -48.00 28.34
C MET A 1 -5.25 -46.51 27.97
N ASP A 2 -4.04 -45.94 27.94
CA ASP A 2 -3.80 -44.49 27.81
C ASP A 2 -3.66 -44.00 26.33
N VAL A 3 -3.07 -44.81 25.44
CA VAL A 3 -2.76 -44.41 24.04
C VAL A 3 -3.99 -44.06 23.20
N VAL A 4 -5.05 -44.89 23.25
CA VAL A 4 -6.27 -44.65 22.45
C VAL A 4 -7.02 -43.42 22.93
N GLN A 5 -7.02 -43.16 24.24
CA GLN A 5 -7.67 -41.97 24.79
C GLN A 5 -6.89 -40.70 24.37
N ARG A 6 -5.56 -40.72 24.48
CA ARG A 6 -4.71 -39.61 23.99
C ARG A 6 -4.89 -39.34 22.51
N LEU A 7 -5.02 -40.38 21.69
CA LEU A 7 -5.29 -40.20 20.26
C LEU A 7 -6.67 -39.56 20.03
N LYS A 8 -7.71 -39.98 20.77
CA LYS A 8 -9.04 -39.35 20.74
C LYS A 8 -9.03 -37.90 21.19
N ASP A 9 -8.13 -37.53 22.09
CA ASP A 9 -8.00 -36.16 22.58
C ASP A 9 -7.17 -35.28 21.61
N LEU A 10 -6.24 -35.89 20.86
CA LEU A 10 -5.33 -35.20 19.94
C LEU A 10 -5.91 -35.01 18.54
N GLU A 11 -6.66 -35.98 18.03
CA GLU A 11 -7.30 -35.92 16.71
C GLU A 11 -8.14 -34.64 16.49
N PRO A 12 -9.08 -34.26 17.39
CA PRO A 12 -9.87 -33.06 17.18
C PRO A 12 -9.04 -31.77 17.25
N LYS A 13 -7.97 -31.73 18.06
CA LYS A 13 -7.05 -30.59 18.14
C LYS A 13 -6.24 -30.43 16.85
N HIS A 14 -5.72 -31.54 16.35
CA HIS A 14 -4.99 -31.58 15.09
C HIS A 14 -5.87 -31.13 13.92
N ALA A 15 -7.14 -31.56 13.89
CA ALA A 15 -8.11 -31.10 12.90
C ALA A 15 -8.43 -29.59 13.04
N ASP A 16 -8.74 -29.12 14.25
CA ASP A 16 -9.04 -27.71 14.53
C ASP A 16 -7.90 -26.77 14.11
N ILE A 17 -6.65 -27.15 14.39
CA ILE A 17 -5.48 -26.35 14.02
C ILE A 17 -5.37 -26.17 12.50
N LYS A 18 -5.62 -27.21 11.71
CA LYS A 18 -5.64 -27.10 10.24
C LYS A 18 -6.69 -26.09 9.79
N TYR A 19 -7.91 -26.15 10.32
CA TYR A 19 -8.96 -25.18 10.02
C TYR A 19 -8.58 -23.75 10.43
N ARG A 20 -7.97 -23.59 11.60
CA ARG A 20 -7.54 -22.27 12.10
C ARG A 20 -6.48 -21.65 11.20
N ILE A 21 -5.49 -22.43 10.75
CA ILE A 21 -4.46 -21.94 9.83
C ILE A 21 -5.10 -21.51 8.50
N ILE A 22 -5.96 -22.35 7.91
CA ILE A 22 -6.64 -22.04 6.64
C ILE A 22 -7.46 -20.76 6.77
N ASN A 23 -8.31 -20.65 7.79
CA ASN A 23 -9.14 -19.46 8.01
C ASN A 23 -8.28 -18.20 8.26
N PHE A 24 -7.12 -18.35 8.91
CA PHE A 24 -6.18 -17.26 9.11
C PHE A 24 -5.56 -16.79 7.79
N VAL A 25 -5.16 -17.70 6.90
CA VAL A 25 -4.65 -17.38 5.56
C VAL A 25 -5.70 -16.65 4.74
N TYR A 26 -6.94 -17.14 4.70
CA TYR A 26 -8.03 -16.46 3.99
C TYR A 26 -8.29 -15.06 4.57
N SER A 27 -8.27 -14.92 5.89
CA SER A 27 -8.42 -13.62 6.55
C SER A 27 -7.25 -12.68 6.21
N ALA A 28 -6.03 -13.19 6.11
CA ALA A 28 -4.85 -12.43 5.70
C ALA A 28 -4.96 -11.95 4.24
N LYS A 29 -5.36 -12.82 3.32
CA LYS A 29 -5.61 -12.47 1.91
C LYS A 29 -6.69 -11.39 1.80
N ASN A 30 -7.78 -11.49 2.55
CA ASN A 30 -8.81 -10.45 2.58
C ASN A 30 -8.29 -9.12 3.13
N ARG A 31 -7.50 -9.13 4.21
CA ARG A 31 -6.87 -7.92 4.77
C ARG A 31 -5.94 -7.25 3.77
N LEU A 32 -5.19 -8.04 2.99
CA LEU A 32 -4.31 -7.52 1.93
C LEU A 32 -5.12 -6.69 0.92
N VAL A 33 -6.24 -7.25 0.42
CA VAL A 33 -7.13 -6.56 -0.52
C VAL A 33 -7.71 -5.28 0.08
N GLN A 34 -8.18 -5.34 1.33
CA GLN A 34 -8.72 -4.17 2.03
C GLN A 34 -7.67 -3.06 2.19
N LYS A 35 -6.44 -3.41 2.54
CA LYS A 35 -5.34 -2.44 2.69
C LYS A 35 -4.95 -1.79 1.37
N THR A 36 -4.95 -2.54 0.28
CA THR A 36 -4.74 -2.01 -1.06
C THR A 36 -5.86 -1.04 -1.47
N ASP A 37 -7.12 -1.38 -1.22
CA ASP A 37 -8.25 -0.48 -1.50
C ASP A 37 -8.20 0.82 -0.66
N GLU A 38 -7.92 0.71 0.64
CA GLU A 38 -7.68 1.86 1.51
C GLU A 38 -6.54 2.76 0.99
N PHE A 39 -5.47 2.15 0.48
CA PHE A 39 -4.35 2.87 -0.10
C PHE A 39 -4.75 3.63 -1.36
N HIS A 40 -5.43 2.99 -2.32
CA HIS A 40 -5.88 3.66 -3.54
C HIS A 40 -6.81 4.85 -3.24
N LYS A 41 -7.72 4.72 -2.27
CA LYS A 41 -8.57 5.84 -1.82
C LYS A 41 -7.75 7.02 -1.30
N GLN A 42 -6.66 6.75 -0.58
CA GLN A 42 -5.76 7.80 -0.08
C GLN A 42 -5.00 8.47 -1.22
N VAL A 43 -4.51 7.70 -2.20
CA VAL A 43 -3.88 8.25 -3.43
C VAL A 43 -4.85 9.16 -4.15
N ILE A 44 -6.07 8.68 -4.47
CA ILE A 44 -7.10 9.47 -5.18
C ILE A 44 -7.40 10.77 -4.45
N THR A 45 -7.56 10.72 -3.12
CA THR A 45 -7.84 11.91 -2.31
C THR A 45 -6.69 12.92 -2.36
N ALA A 46 -5.45 12.44 -2.24
CA ALA A 46 -4.27 13.30 -2.33
C ALA A 46 -4.12 13.91 -3.74
N THR A 47 -4.32 13.12 -4.80
CA THR A 47 -4.33 13.61 -6.19
C THR A 47 -5.35 14.72 -6.36
N ALA A 48 -6.58 14.50 -5.92
CA ALA A 48 -7.65 15.47 -6.06
C ALA A 48 -7.32 16.79 -5.35
N GLY A 49 -6.77 16.73 -4.14
CA GLY A 49 -6.31 17.90 -3.40
C GLY A 49 -5.22 18.68 -4.12
N SER A 50 -4.20 17.97 -4.63
CA SER A 50 -3.09 18.58 -5.36
C SER A 50 -3.50 19.21 -6.70
N LEU A 51 -4.40 18.55 -7.43
CA LEU A 51 -4.95 19.10 -8.67
C LEU A 51 -5.79 20.35 -8.41
N ALA A 52 -6.66 20.34 -7.39
CA ALA A 52 -7.44 21.51 -7.01
C ALA A 52 -6.52 22.70 -6.66
N SER A 53 -5.51 22.47 -5.82
CA SER A 53 -4.49 23.49 -5.47
C SER A 53 -3.77 24.05 -6.71
N SER A 54 -3.45 23.19 -7.67
CA SER A 54 -2.76 23.60 -8.90
C SER A 54 -3.66 24.41 -9.84
N ILE A 55 -4.94 24.05 -9.93
CA ILE A 55 -5.96 24.80 -10.69
C ILE A 55 -6.18 26.17 -10.07
N ASP A 56 -6.31 26.26 -8.73
CA ASP A 56 -6.48 27.54 -8.03
C ASP A 56 -5.29 28.49 -8.30
N LEU A 57 -4.08 27.94 -8.34
CA LEU A 57 -2.87 28.67 -8.69
C LEU A 57 -2.89 29.18 -10.14
N GLU A 58 -3.39 28.38 -11.07
CA GLU A 58 -3.52 28.73 -12.48
C GLU A 58 -4.56 29.83 -12.67
N ASP A 59 -5.75 29.64 -12.08
CA ASP A 59 -6.86 30.58 -12.13
C ASP A 59 -6.47 31.94 -11.55
N ASP A 60 -5.77 31.98 -10.42
CA ASP A 60 -5.26 33.23 -9.84
C ASP A 60 -4.34 33.96 -10.81
N LEU A 61 -3.39 33.25 -11.44
CA LEU A 61 -2.45 33.86 -12.38
C LEU A 61 -3.15 34.33 -13.66
N LEU A 62 -4.04 33.51 -14.23
CA LEU A 62 -4.83 33.89 -15.39
C LEU A 62 -5.72 35.10 -15.10
N TYR A 63 -6.30 35.19 -13.90
CA TYR A 63 -7.03 36.36 -13.45
C TYR A 63 -6.13 37.61 -13.50
N GLN A 64 -4.93 37.54 -12.92
CA GLN A 64 -3.98 38.67 -12.98
C GLN A 64 -3.67 39.04 -14.44
N LEU A 65 -3.36 38.08 -15.31
CA LEU A 65 -3.02 38.35 -16.71
C LEU A 65 -4.17 38.94 -17.54
N ASN A 66 -5.42 38.58 -17.22
CA ASN A 66 -6.60 39.04 -17.95
C ASN A 66 -7.14 40.40 -17.45
N HIS A 67 -6.81 40.82 -16.23
CA HIS A 67 -7.28 42.07 -15.62
C HIS A 67 -6.22 43.18 -15.63
N GLN A 68 -5.51 43.29 -16.75
CA GLN A 68 -4.52 44.35 -16.97
C GLN A 68 -5.13 45.58 -17.64
N SER A 69 -4.54 46.76 -17.37
CA SER A 69 -4.96 47.99 -18.04
C SER A 69 -4.65 47.92 -19.55
N GLN A 70 -5.37 48.71 -20.35
CA GLN A 70 -5.18 48.74 -21.80
C GLN A 70 -3.79 49.27 -22.24
N SER A 71 -3.04 49.89 -21.32
CA SER A 71 -1.68 50.38 -21.59
C SER A 71 -0.62 49.30 -21.54
N VAL A 72 -0.94 48.10 -21.04
CA VAL A 72 -0.02 46.96 -20.96
C VAL A 72 0.12 46.30 -22.34
N ASP A 73 1.35 45.92 -22.71
CA ASP A 73 1.61 45.25 -24.00
C ASP A 73 0.93 43.89 -24.06
N ARG A 74 -0.04 43.76 -24.98
CA ARG A 74 -0.81 42.53 -25.20
C ARG A 74 0.06 41.37 -25.66
N THR A 75 1.10 41.64 -26.45
CA THR A 75 2.02 40.59 -26.93
C THR A 75 2.77 39.97 -25.74
N CYS A 76 3.24 40.81 -24.82
CA CYS A 76 3.87 40.36 -23.58
C CYS A 76 2.90 39.52 -22.72
N LEU A 77 1.64 39.95 -22.58
CA LEU A 77 0.61 39.19 -21.86
C LEU A 77 0.32 37.83 -22.50
N ASP A 78 0.26 37.75 -23.83
CA ASP A 78 0.01 36.49 -24.52
C ASP A 78 1.19 35.52 -24.40
N PHE A 79 2.43 36.03 -24.36
CA PHE A 79 3.60 35.21 -24.01
C PHE A 79 3.51 34.68 -22.58
N LEU A 80 3.13 35.50 -21.60
CA LEU A 80 2.96 35.03 -20.23
C LEU A 80 1.87 33.98 -20.11
N LYS A 81 0.72 34.16 -20.78
CA LYS A 81 -0.35 33.14 -20.82
C LYS A 81 0.14 31.81 -21.40
N SER A 82 0.93 31.87 -22.47
CA SER A 82 1.54 30.67 -23.05
C SER A 82 2.50 29.98 -22.08
N ILE A 83 3.25 30.75 -21.28
CA ILE A 83 4.11 30.20 -20.22
C ILE A 83 3.28 29.53 -19.12
N VAL A 84 2.14 30.10 -18.73
CA VAL A 84 1.22 29.48 -17.75
C VAL A 84 0.75 28.12 -18.24
N ASP A 85 0.27 28.05 -19.48
CA ASP A 85 -0.20 26.80 -20.11
C ASP A 85 0.92 25.75 -20.20
N ILE A 86 2.14 26.16 -20.57
CA ILE A 86 3.29 25.24 -20.58
C ILE A 86 3.57 24.71 -19.17
N ASN A 87 3.58 25.58 -18.16
CA ASN A 87 3.91 25.20 -16.79
C ASN A 87 2.87 24.24 -16.18
N ILE A 88 1.57 24.46 -16.42
CA ILE A 88 0.53 23.54 -15.92
C ILE A 88 0.64 22.17 -16.60
N ASN A 89 0.92 22.13 -17.90
CA ASN A 89 1.13 20.88 -18.63
C ASN A 89 2.35 20.10 -18.11
N VAL A 90 3.46 20.80 -17.85
CA VAL A 90 4.66 20.19 -17.23
C VAL A 90 4.36 19.65 -15.83
N ALA A 91 3.62 20.40 -15.02
CA ALA A 91 3.17 19.93 -13.70
C ALA A 91 2.27 18.69 -13.82
N GLY A 92 1.36 18.66 -14.80
CA GLY A 92 0.51 17.50 -15.11
C GLY A 92 1.30 16.23 -15.43
N VAL A 93 2.38 16.34 -16.20
CA VAL A 93 3.33 15.24 -16.43
C VAL A 93 3.99 14.81 -15.11
N GLY A 94 4.40 15.76 -14.28
CA GLY A 94 4.96 15.51 -12.96
C GLY A 94 4.02 14.72 -12.04
N PHE A 95 2.75 15.13 -11.94
CA PHE A 95 1.72 14.42 -11.17
C PHE A 95 1.47 13.01 -11.72
N SER A 96 1.42 12.86 -13.04
CA SER A 96 1.27 11.55 -13.69
C SER A 96 2.43 10.61 -13.36
N ASN A 97 3.66 11.12 -13.35
CA ASN A 97 4.83 10.36 -12.95
C ASN A 97 4.77 9.93 -11.48
N CYS A 98 4.35 10.81 -10.57
CA CYS A 98 4.15 10.43 -9.17
C CYS A 98 3.16 9.26 -9.02
N ILE A 99 2.06 9.27 -9.78
CA ILE A 99 1.04 8.20 -9.77
C ILE A 99 1.63 6.90 -10.33
N ASN A 100 2.30 6.97 -11.47
CA ASN A 100 2.91 5.78 -12.09
C ASN A 100 4.01 5.17 -11.22
N ASP A 101 4.76 5.98 -10.47
CA ASP A 101 5.79 5.52 -9.56
C ASP A 101 5.20 4.80 -8.36
N VAL A 102 4.14 5.36 -7.77
CA VAL A 102 3.47 4.72 -6.62
C VAL A 102 2.77 3.43 -7.03
N GLU A 103 2.10 3.40 -8.18
CA GLU A 103 1.41 2.22 -8.70
C GLU A 103 2.37 1.04 -8.92
N ARG A 104 3.50 1.29 -9.59
CA ARG A 104 4.54 0.26 -9.78
C ARG A 104 5.09 -0.28 -8.47
N GLY A 105 5.20 0.59 -7.46
CA GLY A 105 5.61 0.20 -6.10
C GLY A 105 4.60 -0.75 -5.46
N ILE A 106 3.32 -0.39 -5.49
CA ILE A 106 2.23 -1.21 -4.93
C ILE A 106 2.16 -2.56 -5.62
N ASP A 107 2.16 -2.59 -6.96
CA ASP A 107 2.06 -3.84 -7.73
C ASP A 107 3.17 -4.82 -7.35
N THR A 108 4.40 -4.32 -7.21
CA THR A 108 5.54 -5.13 -6.81
C THR A 108 5.36 -5.72 -5.42
N GLU A 109 4.97 -4.90 -4.44
CA GLU A 109 4.79 -5.36 -3.06
C GLU A 109 3.53 -6.23 -2.89
N LEU A 110 2.48 -6.00 -3.70
CA LEU A 110 1.27 -6.81 -3.71
C LEU A 110 1.57 -8.20 -4.26
N GLN A 111 2.30 -8.31 -5.37
CA GLN A 111 2.74 -9.59 -5.92
C GLN A 111 3.62 -10.35 -4.93
N TRP A 112 4.55 -9.67 -4.25
CA TRP A 112 5.36 -10.27 -3.20
C TRP A 112 4.50 -10.81 -2.05
N ALA A 113 3.58 -9.99 -1.52
CA ALA A 113 2.73 -10.39 -0.41
C ALA A 113 1.79 -11.54 -0.79
N GLN A 114 1.20 -11.50 -2.00
CA GLN A 114 0.38 -12.59 -2.52
C GLN A 114 1.17 -13.89 -2.61
N LYS A 115 2.40 -13.85 -3.14
CA LYS A 115 3.27 -15.03 -3.24
C LYS A 115 3.63 -15.59 -1.86
N MET A 116 3.88 -14.73 -0.87
CA MET A 116 4.17 -15.17 0.50
C MET A 116 2.95 -15.73 1.23
N LEU A 117 1.74 -15.31 0.83
CA LEU A 117 0.47 -15.83 1.32
C LEU A 117 -0.08 -16.98 0.46
N ASP A 118 0.62 -17.36 -0.61
CA ASP A 118 0.26 -18.51 -1.45
C ASP A 118 0.76 -19.78 -0.77
N VAL A 119 -0.02 -20.16 0.24
CA VAL A 119 0.23 -21.31 1.08
C VAL A 119 0.01 -22.59 0.29
N ASP A 120 1.03 -23.45 0.26
CA ASP A 120 0.82 -24.83 -0.09
C ASP A 120 0.05 -25.53 1.04
N GLU A 121 -1.27 -25.61 0.87
CA GLU A 121 -2.15 -26.28 1.83
C GLU A 121 -1.76 -27.75 2.04
N SER A 122 -0.99 -28.34 1.12
CA SER A 122 -0.48 -29.70 1.24
C SER A 122 0.38 -29.91 2.49
N GLU A 123 1.19 -28.92 2.90
CA GLU A 123 2.00 -28.99 4.11
C GLU A 123 1.14 -29.04 5.39
N ILE A 124 -0.03 -28.39 5.35
CA ILE A 124 -1.01 -28.38 6.43
C ILE A 124 -1.81 -29.69 6.44
N PHE A 125 -2.22 -30.17 5.26
CA PHE A 125 -3.07 -31.35 5.14
C PHE A 125 -2.31 -32.66 5.37
N TYR A 126 -1.07 -32.78 4.87
CA TYR A 126 -0.28 -34.01 4.92
C TYR A 126 0.48 -34.25 6.24
N GLN A 127 0.31 -33.40 7.25
CA GLN A 127 0.74 -33.76 8.61
C GLN A 127 0.03 -35.04 9.06
N SER A 128 0.82 -36.12 9.17
CA SER A 128 0.36 -37.42 9.65
C SER A 128 0.24 -37.39 11.17
N LEU A 129 -0.95 -37.71 11.68
CA LEU A 129 -1.17 -37.90 13.12
C LEU A 129 -0.76 -39.29 13.60
N LEU A 130 -0.73 -40.27 12.68
CA LEU A 130 -0.58 -41.70 12.99
C LEU A 130 0.84 -42.22 12.77
N ASP A 131 1.76 -41.38 12.33
CA ASP A 131 3.18 -41.71 12.18
C ASP A 131 3.85 -42.08 13.52
N VAL A 132 3.30 -41.63 14.64
CA VAL A 132 3.73 -42.03 16.00
C VAL A 132 3.72 -43.55 16.24
N PHE A 133 2.95 -44.31 15.43
CA PHE A 133 2.87 -45.77 15.49
C PHE A 133 3.91 -46.49 14.63
N GLN A 134 4.63 -45.79 13.75
CA GLN A 134 5.68 -46.41 12.93
C GLN A 134 6.76 -47.03 13.83
N ASP A 135 7.09 -48.29 13.53
CA ASP A 135 8.07 -49.11 14.26
C ASP A 135 7.77 -49.26 15.77
N GLN A 136 6.51 -49.13 16.18
CA GLN A 136 6.07 -49.32 17.57
C GLN A 136 5.07 -50.46 17.69
N ASN A 137 5.11 -51.17 18.83
CA ASN A 137 4.11 -52.18 19.18
C ASN A 137 3.14 -51.59 20.22
N ILE A 138 1.89 -51.36 19.82
CA ILE A 138 0.86 -50.74 20.68
C ILE A 138 0.54 -51.53 21.95
N ILE A 139 0.76 -52.85 21.92
CA ILE A 139 0.50 -53.75 23.06
C ILE A 139 1.72 -53.82 23.98
N ALA A 140 2.93 -53.87 23.40
CA ALA A 140 4.17 -54.08 24.15
C ALA A 140 4.87 -52.78 24.60
N GLY A 141 4.54 -51.63 24.01
CA GLY A 141 5.18 -50.34 24.31
C GLY A 141 4.22 -49.14 24.33
N PRO A 142 3.13 -49.18 25.12
CA PRO A 142 2.15 -48.09 25.16
C PRO A 142 2.73 -46.76 25.66
N ASP A 143 3.67 -46.79 26.60
CA ASP A 143 4.25 -45.58 27.18
C ASP A 143 5.14 -44.83 26.18
N ALA A 144 5.86 -45.55 25.33
CA ALA A 144 6.67 -44.96 24.26
C ALA A 144 5.78 -44.23 23.23
N ILE A 145 4.63 -44.83 22.87
CA ILE A 145 3.66 -44.19 21.97
C ILE A 145 2.99 -42.98 22.63
N ALA A 146 2.67 -43.07 23.93
CA ALA A 146 2.09 -41.96 24.68
C ALA A 146 3.04 -40.74 24.75
N ALA A 147 4.35 -40.98 24.90
CA ALA A 147 5.37 -39.94 24.82
C ALA A 147 5.45 -39.31 23.42
N LYS A 148 5.48 -40.13 22.36
CA LYS A 148 5.45 -39.63 20.97
C LYS A 148 4.19 -38.82 20.66
N LEU A 149 3.03 -39.23 21.15
CA LEU A 149 1.78 -38.46 21.01
C LEU A 149 1.85 -37.09 21.70
N GLN A 150 2.53 -36.99 22.85
CA GLN A 150 2.71 -35.73 23.56
C GLN A 150 3.69 -34.81 22.83
N GLU A 151 4.78 -35.36 22.30
CA GLU A 151 5.71 -34.61 21.43
C GLU A 151 5.01 -34.10 20.18
N LYS A 152 4.24 -34.96 19.51
CA LYS A 152 3.42 -34.60 18.33
C LYS A 152 2.46 -33.46 18.63
N ALA A 153 1.82 -33.46 19.79
CA ALA A 153 0.93 -32.37 20.19
C ALA A 153 1.69 -31.03 20.28
N ALA A 154 2.88 -31.03 20.88
CA ALA A 154 3.72 -29.83 20.96
C ALA A 154 4.23 -29.38 19.58
N GLU A 155 4.56 -30.31 18.69
CA GLU A 155 4.95 -30.01 17.30
C GLU A 155 3.83 -29.34 16.52
N ILE A 156 2.59 -29.83 16.63
CA ILE A 156 1.42 -29.27 15.94
C ILE A 156 1.15 -27.84 16.44
N ASP A 157 1.21 -27.62 17.75
CA ASP A 157 1.01 -26.29 18.35
C ASP A 157 2.11 -25.31 17.93
N ALA A 158 3.37 -25.75 17.94
CA ALA A 158 4.52 -24.94 17.51
C ALA A 158 4.41 -24.58 16.02
N PHE A 159 4.10 -25.57 15.17
CA PHE A 159 3.89 -25.37 13.74
C PHE A 159 2.83 -24.29 13.48
N ALA A 160 1.66 -24.40 14.12
CA ALA A 160 0.59 -23.42 13.95
C ALA A 160 1.00 -22.00 14.36
N SER A 161 1.70 -21.87 15.49
CA SER A 161 2.19 -20.59 16.00
C SER A 161 3.20 -19.95 15.04
N ASP A 162 4.20 -20.72 14.61
CA ASP A 162 5.25 -20.25 13.70
C ASP A 162 4.65 -19.84 12.34
N TYR A 163 3.69 -20.62 11.85
CA TYR A 163 2.97 -20.36 10.62
C TYR A 163 2.18 -19.05 10.66
N MET A 164 1.35 -18.88 11.68
CA MET A 164 0.56 -17.65 11.86
C MET A 164 1.46 -16.42 12.08
N SER A 165 2.57 -16.57 12.80
CA SER A 165 3.58 -15.53 13.00
C SER A 165 4.23 -15.11 11.68
N GLY A 166 4.54 -16.07 10.80
CA GLY A 166 5.07 -15.81 9.46
C GLY A 166 4.12 -14.95 8.62
N ILE A 167 2.85 -15.35 8.52
CA ILE A 167 1.82 -14.59 7.80
C ILE A 167 1.60 -13.20 8.39
N PHE A 168 1.60 -13.09 9.72
CA PHE A 168 1.45 -11.80 10.39
C PHE A 168 2.58 -10.84 10.01
N LYS A 169 3.84 -11.32 9.99
CA LYS A 169 4.99 -10.52 9.55
C LYS A 169 4.85 -10.06 8.11
N VAL A 170 4.32 -10.89 7.21
CA VAL A 170 4.06 -10.51 5.80
C VAL A 170 3.07 -9.34 5.75
N LEU A 171 1.97 -9.40 6.49
CA LEU A 171 0.97 -8.34 6.54
C LEU A 171 1.51 -7.04 7.14
N GLU A 172 2.32 -7.12 8.20
CA GLU A 172 2.96 -5.95 8.80
C GLU A 172 3.96 -5.31 7.83
N GLN A 173 4.80 -6.10 7.18
CA GLN A 173 5.76 -5.60 6.19
C GLN A 173 5.03 -4.92 5.03
N PHE A 174 3.98 -5.54 4.49
CA PHE A 174 3.16 -4.94 3.44
C PHE A 174 2.54 -3.61 3.90
N SER A 175 1.99 -3.56 5.10
CA SER A 175 1.41 -2.34 5.68
C SER A 175 2.45 -1.22 5.84
N CYS A 176 3.65 -1.54 6.30
CA CYS A 176 4.77 -0.61 6.41
C CYS A 176 5.22 -0.08 5.03
N LYS A 177 5.23 -0.95 4.01
CA LYS A 177 5.56 -0.57 2.63
C LYS A 177 4.53 0.38 2.04
N LEU A 178 3.24 0.07 2.21
CA LEU A 178 2.16 0.98 1.81
C LEU A 178 2.30 2.35 2.49
N TRP A 179 2.61 2.39 3.78
CA TRP A 179 2.86 3.65 4.47
C TRP A 179 4.04 4.43 3.86
N GLY A 180 5.13 3.73 3.53
CA GLY A 180 6.28 4.32 2.84
C GLY A 180 5.92 4.89 1.47
N PHE A 181 5.15 4.15 0.66
CA PHE A 181 4.68 4.59 -0.65
C PHE A 181 3.76 5.80 -0.55
N ARG A 182 2.84 5.83 0.41
CA ARG A 182 1.97 6.98 0.64
C ARG A 182 2.79 8.24 0.92
N ASN A 183 3.77 8.14 1.80
CA ASN A 183 4.60 9.30 2.16
C ASN A 183 5.48 9.75 1.00
N GLY A 184 6.03 8.80 0.24
CA GLY A 184 6.77 9.09 -1.00
C GLY A 184 5.89 9.81 -2.02
N TYR A 185 4.66 9.33 -2.21
CA TYR A 185 3.68 9.92 -3.11
C TYR A 185 3.31 11.35 -2.69
N GLN A 186 2.95 11.56 -1.42
CA GLN A 186 2.64 12.91 -0.90
C GLN A 186 3.82 13.87 -1.08
N LYS A 187 5.05 13.39 -0.83
CA LYS A 187 6.25 14.20 -1.04
C LYS A 187 6.44 14.56 -2.52
N CYS A 188 6.19 13.61 -3.43
CA CYS A 188 6.26 13.85 -4.87
C CYS A 188 5.25 14.91 -5.32
N LEU A 189 4.00 14.83 -4.83
CA LEU A 189 2.97 15.83 -5.08
C LEU A 189 3.40 17.23 -4.60
N ASN A 190 3.82 17.34 -3.33
CA ASN A 190 4.24 18.61 -2.74
C ASN A 190 5.42 19.25 -3.49
N VAL A 191 6.35 18.45 -4.00
CA VAL A 191 7.47 18.96 -4.80
C VAL A 191 6.96 19.53 -6.13
N ASN A 192 6.06 18.82 -6.82
CA ASN A 192 5.49 19.32 -8.08
C ASN A 192 4.68 20.60 -7.88
N GLU A 193 3.84 20.67 -6.84
CA GLU A 193 3.10 21.89 -6.48
C GLU A 193 4.05 23.06 -6.18
N SER A 194 5.13 22.81 -5.42
CA SER A 194 6.12 23.83 -5.11
C SER A 194 6.81 24.36 -6.37
N VAL A 195 7.16 23.47 -7.29
CA VAL A 195 7.77 23.84 -8.58
C VAL A 195 6.79 24.67 -9.42
N LEU A 196 5.54 24.26 -9.53
CA LEU A 196 4.50 25.01 -10.25
C LEU A 196 4.30 26.40 -9.65
N LYS A 197 4.18 26.48 -8.31
CA LYS A 197 4.04 27.75 -7.59
C LYS A 197 5.22 28.68 -7.87
N MET A 198 6.46 28.18 -7.80
CA MET A 198 7.65 28.99 -8.14
C MET A 198 7.60 29.50 -9.58
N ALA A 199 7.17 28.67 -10.53
CA ALA A 199 7.04 29.08 -11.92
C ALA A 199 6.01 30.22 -12.08
N TYR A 200 4.89 30.15 -11.36
CA TYR A 200 3.89 31.21 -11.37
C TYR A 200 4.32 32.48 -10.66
N ASP A 201 5.07 32.38 -9.56
CA ASP A 201 5.67 33.54 -8.90
C ASP A 201 6.66 34.25 -9.84
N VAL A 202 7.42 33.50 -10.66
CA VAL A 202 8.25 34.07 -11.73
C VAL A 202 7.40 34.76 -12.78
N SER A 203 6.31 34.15 -13.26
CA SER A 203 5.40 34.79 -14.23
C SER A 203 4.78 36.08 -13.68
N LYS A 204 4.40 36.13 -12.39
CA LYS A 204 3.94 37.35 -11.72
C LYS A 204 5.00 38.45 -11.69
N ASN A 205 6.25 38.08 -11.42
CA ASN A 205 7.36 39.03 -11.46
C ASN A 205 7.65 39.55 -12.87
N GLN A 206 7.54 38.69 -13.89
CA GLN A 206 7.67 39.08 -15.29
C GLN A 206 6.53 40.02 -15.73
N LEU A 207 5.30 39.78 -15.26
CA LEU A 207 4.17 40.68 -15.49
C LEU A 207 4.47 42.11 -15.02
N ILE A 208 4.97 42.27 -13.79
CA ILE A 208 5.29 43.59 -13.23
C ILE A 208 6.52 44.19 -13.91
N SER A 209 7.62 43.43 -14.00
CA SER A 209 8.94 43.98 -14.30
C SER A 209 9.23 44.11 -15.80
N ILE A 210 8.57 43.28 -16.62
CA ILE A 210 8.79 43.21 -18.07
C ILE A 210 7.57 43.73 -18.82
N CYS A 211 6.38 43.19 -18.52
CA CYS A 211 5.17 43.64 -19.18
C CYS A 211 4.62 44.98 -18.63
N LEU A 212 5.19 45.50 -17.54
CA LEU A 212 4.75 46.74 -16.87
C LEU A 212 3.28 46.69 -16.41
N GLY A 213 2.81 45.50 -16.07
CA GLY A 213 1.49 45.25 -15.49
C GLY A 213 1.45 45.45 -13.97
N SER A 214 0.32 45.12 -13.37
CA SER A 214 0.07 45.22 -11.93
C SER A 214 -0.60 43.96 -11.37
N ILE A 215 -0.35 43.64 -10.11
CA ILE A 215 -1.05 42.56 -9.40
C ILE A 215 -2.16 43.15 -8.54
N GLY A 216 -3.38 42.67 -8.72
CA GLY A 216 -4.54 42.97 -7.88
C GLY A 216 -4.88 41.81 -6.95
N LYS A 217 -5.81 42.02 -6.01
CA LYS A 217 -6.41 40.88 -5.28
C LYS A 217 -7.30 40.10 -6.25
N SER A 218 -7.13 38.78 -6.33
CA SER A 218 -8.17 37.93 -6.92
C SER A 218 -9.38 37.95 -5.99
N GLU A 219 -10.53 38.30 -6.53
CA GLU A 219 -11.80 38.13 -5.83
C GLU A 219 -12.15 36.64 -5.94
N SER A 220 -12.05 35.93 -4.81
CA SER A 220 -12.47 34.53 -4.66
C SER A 220 -13.93 34.47 -4.21
#